data_AF-A0A4P6L2M3-F1
#
_entry.id   AF-A0A4P6L2M3-F1
#
_cell.length_a   1.000
_cell.length_b   1.000
_cell.length_c   1.000
_cell.angle_alpha   90.00
_cell.angle_beta   90.00
_cell.angle_gamma   90.00
#
_symmetry.space_group_name_H-M   'P 1'
#
loop_
_entity.id
_entity.type
_entity.pdbx_description
1 polymer ?
#
loop_
_entity_poly.entity_id
_entity_poly.type
_entity_poly.pdbx_seq_one_letter_code
_entity_poly.pdbx_strand_id
1 'polypeptide(L)'
;MQRLFQRRQATTNILPPAKRIHLNAHLRALGSETDADTIRNAMRHRDGYVREAALIRCTELGLAQLLPNVAERLNDWVPQIRHAARCAMLELLVAADAPLALGVLLDVQRLAGALREDHSAWIARFECALLEKIGVAMLFDATRDAALKISRASFDLLARHRAVDARTLALAALHSRRDVVLALRALDAFAPRAGEASPEARDIYLLAMRSSYGAVRARALPWLLSMSPGDVAEQAVIDALLDSQSGTRIAVAAYLRNTGFDLRAHYRGLLVAGTLPARRLATALMSVADLRDVDDLPFIQGFTASPAAPLRRAGYLGWLRIAPHDATSSLTRARRNTCRRPPAGPPSKRWPASVHG
;
A
#
# COMPACT_ATOMS: atom_id res chain seq x y z
N MET A 1 13.71 17.03 40.99
CA MET A 1 12.59 17.12 41.96
C MET A 1 12.34 18.54 42.47
N GLN A 2 13.22 19.17 43.28
CA GLN A 2 12.99 20.51 43.83
C GLN A 2 12.73 21.61 42.78
N ARG A 3 13.45 21.62 41.65
CA ARG A 3 13.27 22.66 40.61
C ARG A 3 11.96 22.52 39.80
N LEU A 4 11.45 21.30 39.61
CA LEU A 4 10.14 21.05 39.00
C LEU A 4 9.00 21.36 39.99
N PHE A 5 9.20 21.04 41.27
CA PHE A 5 8.27 21.41 42.34
C PHE A 5 8.21 22.93 42.58
N GLN A 6 9.33 23.65 42.46
CA GLN A 6 9.38 25.11 42.56
C GLN A 6 8.75 25.82 41.35
N ARG A 7 8.94 25.33 40.12
CA ARG A 7 8.20 25.85 38.95
C ARG A 7 6.67 25.59 39.04
N ARG A 8 6.24 24.52 39.73
CA ARG A 8 4.82 24.15 39.96
C ARG A 8 4.08 25.06 40.96
N GLN A 9 4.77 25.71 41.90
CA GLN A 9 4.12 26.61 42.86
C GLN A 9 3.68 27.94 42.22
N ALA A 10 4.35 28.39 41.15
CA ALA A 10 4.02 29.65 40.48
C ALA A 10 2.71 29.58 39.65
N THR A 11 2.35 28.40 39.13
CA THR A 11 1.18 28.22 38.23
C THR A 11 -0.10 27.79 38.94
N THR A 12 0.01 27.22 40.16
CA THR A 12 -1.14 26.84 40.99
C THR A 12 -1.76 28.02 41.77
N ASN A 13 -1.15 29.21 41.70
CA ASN A 13 -1.61 30.44 42.37
C ASN A 13 -2.84 31.10 41.72
N ILE A 14 -3.30 30.60 40.58
CA ILE A 14 -4.48 31.12 39.84
C ILE A 14 -5.78 30.40 40.26
N LEU A 15 -5.69 29.30 41.02
CA LEU A 15 -6.85 28.52 41.47
C LEU A 15 -7.36 28.98 42.85
N PRO A 16 -8.69 28.92 43.10
CA PRO A 16 -9.25 29.14 44.42
C PRO A 16 -8.62 28.20 45.48
N PRO A 17 -8.37 28.66 46.72
CA PRO A 17 -7.62 27.92 47.74
C PRO A 17 -8.12 26.48 47.98
N ALA A 18 -9.44 26.27 48.01
CA ALA A 18 -10.03 24.96 48.22
C ALA A 18 -9.71 23.97 47.09
N LYS A 19 -9.82 24.42 45.81
CA LYS A 19 -9.47 23.58 44.65
C LYS A 19 -7.99 23.21 44.65
N ARG A 20 -7.12 24.10 45.12
CA ARG A 20 -5.67 23.87 45.25
C ARG A 20 -5.33 22.79 46.30
N ILE A 21 -6.02 22.81 47.44
CA ILE A 21 -5.81 21.80 48.51
C ILE A 21 -6.19 20.41 48.00
N HIS A 22 -7.36 20.27 47.37
CA HIS A 22 -7.82 18.98 46.83
C HIS A 22 -6.92 18.46 45.70
N LEU A 23 -6.49 19.32 44.78
CA LEU A 23 -5.56 18.94 43.73
C LEU A 23 -4.23 18.46 44.32
N ASN A 24 -3.66 19.17 45.29
CA ASN A 24 -2.40 18.78 45.93
C ASN A 24 -2.51 17.44 46.68
N ALA A 25 -3.63 17.20 47.37
CA ALA A 25 -3.86 15.91 48.02
C ALA A 25 -3.96 14.77 47.00
N HIS A 26 -4.68 14.99 45.90
CA HIS A 26 -4.82 14.01 44.83
C HIS A 26 -3.48 13.72 44.12
N LEU A 27 -2.67 14.75 43.86
CA LEU A 27 -1.33 14.57 43.27
C LEU A 27 -0.38 13.83 44.21
N ARG A 28 -0.48 14.04 45.53
CA ARG A 28 0.30 13.28 46.52
C ARG A 28 -0.12 11.81 46.55
N ALA A 29 -1.42 11.54 46.54
CA ALA A 29 -1.93 10.17 46.48
C ALA A 29 -1.45 9.44 45.22
N LEU A 30 -1.52 10.10 44.07
CA LEU A 30 -1.00 9.56 42.81
C LEU A 30 0.52 9.33 42.85
N GLY A 31 1.28 10.16 43.58
CA GLY A 31 2.72 9.99 43.75
C GLY A 31 3.12 8.74 44.54
N SER A 32 2.23 8.17 45.34
CA SER A 32 2.43 6.87 46.02
C SER A 32 1.69 5.72 45.37
N GLU A 33 0.87 5.98 44.33
CA GLU A 33 0.11 4.96 43.64
C GLU A 33 1.04 3.94 42.97
N THR A 34 0.62 2.67 42.95
CA THR A 34 1.35 1.57 42.30
C THR A 34 0.47 0.75 41.37
N ASP A 35 -0.85 0.88 41.48
CA ASP A 35 -1.79 0.23 40.59
C ASP A 35 -1.75 0.84 39.18
N ALA A 36 -1.44 -0.02 38.20
CA ALA A 36 -1.30 0.39 36.80
C ALA A 36 -2.63 0.88 36.21
N ASP A 37 -3.77 0.35 36.65
CA ASP A 37 -5.08 0.74 36.13
C ASP A 37 -5.49 2.13 36.63
N THR A 38 -5.23 2.42 37.90
CA THR A 38 -5.41 3.76 38.49
C THR A 38 -4.53 4.78 37.81
N ILE A 39 -3.25 4.47 37.58
CA ILE A 39 -2.33 5.34 36.83
C ILE A 39 -2.81 5.56 35.38
N ARG A 40 -3.28 4.50 34.71
CA ARG A 40 -3.85 4.59 33.35
C ARG A 40 -5.04 5.53 33.30
N ASN A 41 -5.96 5.42 34.27
CA ASN A 41 -7.13 6.28 34.36
C ASN A 41 -6.73 7.75 34.62
N ALA A 42 -5.72 7.97 35.47
CA ALA A 42 -5.19 9.31 35.74
C ALA A 42 -4.59 9.99 34.48
N MET A 43 -3.97 9.23 33.55
CA MET A 43 -3.51 9.78 32.26
C MET A 43 -4.64 10.29 31.35
N ARG A 44 -5.89 9.89 31.60
CA ARG A 44 -7.08 10.33 30.85
C ARG A 44 -7.88 11.41 31.58
N HIS A 45 -7.40 11.85 32.75
CA HIS A 45 -8.09 12.84 33.54
C HIS A 45 -8.17 14.20 32.82
N ARG A 46 -9.22 14.98 33.08
CA ARG A 46 -9.43 16.31 32.47
C ARG A 46 -8.38 17.34 32.89
N ASP A 47 -7.87 17.22 34.11
CA ASP A 47 -6.86 18.11 34.68
C ASP A 47 -5.46 17.72 34.19
N GLY A 48 -4.75 18.69 33.62
CA GLY A 48 -3.41 18.49 33.08
C GLY A 48 -2.35 18.14 34.12
N TYR A 49 -2.48 18.62 35.36
CA TYR A 49 -1.54 18.28 36.43
C TYR A 49 -1.64 16.80 36.82
N VAL A 50 -2.86 16.27 36.84
CA VAL A 50 -3.11 14.84 37.13
C VAL A 50 -2.53 13.96 36.03
N ARG A 51 -2.74 14.34 34.76
CA ARG A 51 -2.14 13.62 33.62
C ARG A 51 -0.61 13.66 33.65
N GLU A 52 0.00 14.81 33.91
CA GLU A 52 1.46 14.95 34.02
C GLU A 52 2.01 14.08 35.16
N ALA A 53 1.38 14.10 36.33
CA ALA A 53 1.78 13.28 37.46
C ALA A 53 1.63 11.77 37.17
N ALA A 54 0.58 11.36 36.46
CA ALA A 54 0.39 9.97 36.03
C ALA A 54 1.51 9.50 35.08
N LEU A 55 1.91 10.35 34.12
CA LEU A 55 3.02 10.06 33.21
C LEU A 55 4.34 9.89 33.98
N ILE A 56 4.65 10.81 34.89
CA ILE A 56 5.87 10.72 35.71
C ILE A 56 5.85 9.43 36.54
N ARG A 57 4.73 9.16 37.21
CA ARG A 57 4.62 7.97 38.08
C ARG A 57 4.73 6.67 37.30
N CYS A 58 4.11 6.60 36.12
CA CYS A 58 4.23 5.47 35.21
C CYS A 58 5.68 5.18 34.84
N THR A 59 6.47 6.23 34.56
CA THR A 59 7.89 6.11 34.23
C THR A 59 8.72 5.67 35.43
N GLU A 60 8.50 6.26 36.61
CA GLU A 60 9.20 5.89 37.86
C GLU A 60 9.03 4.41 38.21
N LEU A 61 7.83 3.86 37.96
CA LEU A 61 7.50 2.46 38.21
C LEU A 61 7.90 1.52 37.08
N GLY A 62 8.41 2.05 35.96
CA GLY A 62 8.80 1.23 34.81
C GLY A 62 7.63 0.48 34.15
N LEU A 63 6.40 1.02 34.19
CA LEU A 63 5.20 0.36 33.69
C LEU A 63 5.12 0.38 32.16
N ALA A 64 6.00 -0.38 31.49
CA ALA A 64 6.10 -0.42 30.04
C ALA A 64 4.77 -0.76 29.35
N GLN A 65 3.93 -1.60 29.96
CA GLN A 65 2.60 -1.96 29.46
C GLN A 65 1.66 -0.77 29.24
N LEU A 66 1.95 0.39 29.84
CA LEU A 66 1.20 1.63 29.65
C LEU A 66 1.74 2.50 28.50
N LEU A 67 2.74 2.06 27.74
CA LEU A 67 3.28 2.77 26.58
C LEU A 67 2.20 3.24 25.58
N PRO A 68 1.17 2.45 25.23
CA PRO A 68 0.07 2.95 24.38
C PRO A 68 -0.65 4.16 25.00
N ASN A 69 -0.85 4.17 26.31
CA ASN A 69 -1.48 5.29 27.01
C ASN A 69 -0.57 6.53 27.07
N VAL A 70 0.75 6.33 27.18
CA VAL A 70 1.74 7.40 27.07
C VAL A 70 1.74 7.97 25.65
N ALA A 71 1.66 7.13 24.62
CA ALA A 71 1.63 7.55 23.22
C ALA A 71 0.44 8.45 22.90
N GLU A 72 -0.74 8.19 23.47
CA GLU A 72 -1.92 9.06 23.36
C GLU A 72 -1.69 10.50 23.89
N ARG A 73 -0.64 10.74 24.68
CA ARG A 73 -0.31 12.04 25.28
C ARG A 73 0.78 12.80 24.52
N LEU A 74 1.38 12.21 23.49
CA LEU A 74 2.44 12.85 22.69
C LEU A 74 1.95 14.10 21.94
N ASN A 75 0.65 14.19 21.65
CA ASN A 75 -0.01 15.35 21.03
C ASN A 75 -1.05 16.01 21.96
N ASP A 76 -0.85 15.94 23.29
CA ASP A 76 -1.72 16.61 24.27
C ASP A 76 -1.75 18.15 24.04
N TRP A 77 -2.90 18.78 24.30
CA TRP A 77 -3.08 20.23 24.22
C TRP A 77 -2.18 21.01 25.20
N VAL A 78 -1.77 20.41 26.32
CA VAL A 78 -0.87 21.02 27.31
C VAL A 78 0.60 20.68 26.98
N PRO A 79 1.48 21.67 26.72
CA PRO A 79 2.88 21.42 26.35
C PRO A 79 3.69 20.60 27.36
N GLN A 80 3.46 20.81 28.67
CA GLN A 80 4.14 20.10 29.75
C GLN A 80 3.86 18.60 29.71
N ILE A 81 2.62 18.23 29.36
CA ILE A 81 2.21 16.83 29.24
C ILE A 81 2.85 16.19 28.02
N ARG A 82 2.92 16.90 26.88
CA ARG A 82 3.64 16.41 25.70
C ARG A 82 5.10 16.15 26.02
N HIS A 83 5.76 17.07 26.72
CA HIS A 83 7.14 16.89 27.15
C HIS A 83 7.30 15.67 28.07
N ALA A 84 6.46 15.53 29.10
CA ALA A 84 6.47 14.38 29.99
C ALA A 84 6.25 13.06 29.25
N ALA A 85 5.31 13.02 28.29
CA ALA A 85 5.04 11.84 27.47
C ALA A 85 6.25 11.48 26.59
N ARG A 86 6.92 12.47 25.99
CA ARG A 86 8.13 12.26 25.18
C ARG A 86 9.28 11.66 25.99
N CYS A 87 9.48 12.11 27.23
CA CYS A 87 10.46 11.52 28.15
C CYS A 87 10.06 10.09 28.53
N ALA A 88 8.81 9.90 28.97
CA ALA A 88 8.27 8.61 29.38
C ALA A 88 8.38 7.55 28.26
N MET A 89 8.06 7.91 27.00
CA MET A 89 8.19 6.99 25.86
C MET A 89 9.61 6.44 25.70
N LEU A 90 10.63 7.29 25.81
CA LEU A 90 12.03 6.87 25.62
C LEU A 90 12.52 6.02 26.79
N GLU A 91 12.14 6.37 28.02
CA GLU A 91 12.52 5.63 29.23
C GLU A 91 11.83 4.26 29.30
N LEU A 92 10.51 4.22 29.06
CA LEU A 92 9.73 2.98 29.12
C LEU A 92 10.01 2.03 27.94
N LEU A 93 10.48 2.55 26.80
CA LEU A 93 10.89 1.72 25.67
C LEU A 93 12.02 0.75 26.04
N VAL A 94 12.88 1.12 26.98
CA VAL A 94 13.98 0.26 27.46
C VAL A 94 13.42 -1.03 28.11
N ALA A 95 12.32 -0.93 28.84
CA ALA A 95 11.68 -2.06 29.53
C ALA A 95 10.62 -2.78 28.68
N ALA A 96 10.22 -2.23 27.53
CA ALA A 96 9.22 -2.82 26.67
C ALA A 96 9.72 -4.09 25.97
N ASP A 97 8.82 -5.06 25.78
CA ASP A 97 9.03 -6.15 24.84
C ASP A 97 8.86 -5.67 23.39
N ALA A 98 9.31 -6.48 22.43
CA ALA A 98 9.27 -6.11 21.02
C ALA A 98 7.83 -5.92 20.48
N PRO A 99 6.85 -6.81 20.77
CA PRO A 99 5.47 -6.60 20.32
C PRO A 99 4.88 -5.26 20.78
N LEU A 100 5.10 -4.88 22.04
CA LEU A 100 4.61 -3.62 22.59
C LEU A 100 5.32 -2.41 21.98
N ALA A 101 6.64 -2.49 21.82
CA ALA A 101 7.45 -1.45 21.19
C ALA A 101 7.04 -1.21 19.72
N LEU A 102 6.78 -2.28 18.96
CA LEU A 102 6.23 -2.18 17.60
C LEU A 102 4.81 -1.62 17.58
N GLY A 103 3.98 -1.97 18.57
CA GLY A 103 2.61 -1.50 18.67
C GLY A 103 2.51 0.03 18.70
N VAL A 104 3.42 0.69 19.43
CA VAL A 104 3.42 2.15 19.57
C VAL A 104 4.07 2.90 18.41
N LEU A 105 4.78 2.22 17.51
CA LEU A 105 5.37 2.83 16.31
C LEU A 105 4.32 3.53 15.46
N LEU A 106 3.12 2.94 15.33
CA LEU A 106 2.03 3.52 14.56
C LEU A 106 1.55 4.85 15.14
N ASP A 107 1.47 4.97 16.46
CA ASP A 107 1.05 6.20 17.12
C ASP A 107 2.12 7.28 17.01
N VAL A 108 3.39 6.90 17.10
CA VAL A 108 4.51 7.83 16.86
C VAL A 108 4.53 8.33 15.41
N GLN A 109 4.34 7.46 14.42
CA GLN A 109 4.30 7.88 13.01
C GLN A 109 3.14 8.83 12.70
N ARG A 110 2.01 8.71 13.40
CA ARG A 110 0.88 9.66 13.25
C ARG A 110 1.22 11.07 13.73
N LEU A 111 2.20 11.24 14.62
CA LEU A 111 2.61 12.56 15.10
C LEU A 111 3.25 13.41 14.01
N ALA A 112 3.78 12.80 12.94
CA ALA A 112 4.32 13.55 11.81
C ALA A 112 3.28 14.45 11.14
N GLY A 113 1.99 14.12 11.25
CA GLY A 113 0.87 14.93 10.76
C GLY A 113 0.16 15.76 11.83
N ALA A 114 0.64 15.77 13.07
CA ALA A 114 0.04 16.54 14.15
C ALA A 114 0.37 18.04 14.03
N LEU A 115 -0.61 18.91 14.30
CA LEU A 115 -0.51 20.35 14.04
C LEU A 115 -0.07 21.19 15.25
N ARG A 116 0.11 20.60 16.44
CA ARG A 116 0.34 21.38 17.67
C ARG A 116 1.79 21.79 17.90
N GLU A 117 2.73 21.05 17.32
CA GLU A 117 4.17 21.25 17.47
C GLU A 117 4.87 20.53 16.31
N ASP A 118 6.07 20.97 15.96
CA ASP A 118 6.94 20.16 15.09
C ASP A 118 7.52 19.00 15.91
N HIS A 119 7.11 17.78 15.56
CA HIS A 119 7.55 16.57 16.23
C HIS A 119 8.75 15.88 15.56
N SER A 120 9.22 16.39 14.42
CA SER A 120 10.19 15.72 13.54
C SER A 120 11.47 15.28 14.26
N ALA A 121 12.10 16.18 15.01
CA ALA A 121 13.35 15.89 15.74
C ALA A 121 13.15 14.81 16.82
N TRP A 122 12.02 14.83 17.53
CA TRP A 122 11.75 13.81 18.55
C TRP A 122 11.38 12.47 17.92
N ILE A 123 10.60 12.46 16.83
CA ILE A 123 10.26 11.24 16.09
C ILE A 123 11.55 10.55 15.63
N ALA A 124 12.48 11.29 15.01
CA ALA A 124 13.76 10.73 14.57
C ALA A 124 14.54 10.08 15.73
N ARG A 125 14.58 10.74 16.90
CA ARG A 125 15.22 10.17 18.10
C ARG A 125 14.53 8.91 18.61
N PHE A 126 13.20 8.89 18.67
CA PHE A 126 12.45 7.71 19.08
C PHE A 126 12.68 6.54 18.11
N GLU A 127 12.66 6.81 16.81
CA GLU A 127 12.89 5.82 15.77
C GLU A 127 14.29 5.18 15.86
N CYS A 128 15.34 5.96 16.12
CA CYS A 128 16.67 5.43 16.39
C CYS A 128 16.70 4.52 17.63
N ALA A 129 16.08 4.95 18.74
CA ALA A 129 16.01 4.14 19.96
C ALA A 129 15.23 2.83 19.74
N LEU A 130 14.17 2.87 18.93
CA LEU A 130 13.38 1.69 18.56
C LEU A 130 14.19 0.72 17.70
N LEU A 131 14.93 1.24 16.71
CA LEU A 131 15.84 0.45 15.87
C LEU A 131 16.92 -0.26 16.70
N GLU A 132 17.52 0.44 17.66
CA GLU A 132 18.52 -0.12 18.57
C GLU A 132 17.91 -1.20 19.47
N LYS A 133 16.71 -0.95 20.02
CA LYS A 133 16.01 -1.86 20.94
C LYS A 133 15.54 -3.15 20.28
N ILE A 134 14.90 -3.05 19.12
CA ILE A 134 14.27 -4.20 18.43
C ILE A 134 15.26 -4.91 17.51
N GLY A 135 16.20 -4.15 16.94
CA GLY A 135 17.13 -4.65 15.94
C GLY A 135 16.54 -4.68 14.53
N VAL A 136 17.44 -4.55 13.55
CA VAL A 136 17.10 -4.51 12.12
C VAL A 136 16.43 -5.80 11.65
N ALA A 137 16.92 -6.95 12.10
CA ALA A 137 16.41 -8.27 11.67
C ALA A 137 14.93 -8.46 12.02
N MET A 138 14.54 -8.18 13.27
CA MET A 138 13.16 -8.34 13.71
C MET A 138 12.22 -7.32 13.05
N LEU A 139 12.68 -6.09 12.84
CA LEU A 139 11.92 -5.11 12.05
C LEU A 139 11.76 -5.55 10.60
N PHE A 140 12.78 -6.16 10.01
CA PHE A 140 12.72 -6.67 8.65
C PHE A 140 11.73 -7.85 8.55
N ASP A 141 11.74 -8.78 9.50
CA ASP A 141 10.74 -9.85 9.56
C ASP A 141 9.31 -9.29 9.75
N ALA A 142 9.16 -8.24 10.56
CA ALA A 142 7.87 -7.56 10.73
C ALA A 142 7.34 -6.96 9.41
N THR A 143 8.20 -6.56 8.47
CA THR A 143 7.76 -6.09 7.14
C THR A 143 7.04 -7.18 6.34
N ARG A 144 7.32 -8.45 6.60
CA ARG A 144 6.79 -9.59 5.85
C ARG A 144 5.59 -10.25 6.55
N ASP A 145 5.73 -10.45 7.85
CA ASP A 145 4.93 -11.43 8.58
C ASP A 145 3.90 -10.79 9.52
N ALA A 146 4.11 -9.53 9.93
CA ALA A 146 3.20 -8.83 10.83
C ALA A 146 1.88 -8.39 10.18
N ALA A 147 0.99 -7.81 10.99
CA ALA A 147 -0.22 -7.15 10.50
C ALA A 147 0.13 -5.98 9.56
N LEU A 148 -0.70 -5.73 8.55
CA LEU A 148 -0.40 -4.77 7.45
C LEU A 148 0.06 -3.39 7.93
N LYS A 149 -0.55 -2.87 9.01
CA LYS A 149 -0.16 -1.57 9.57
C LYS A 149 1.27 -1.60 10.12
N ILE A 150 1.61 -2.63 10.91
CA ILE A 150 2.95 -2.81 11.48
C ILE A 150 3.97 -3.05 10.36
N SER A 151 3.65 -3.93 9.41
CA SER A 151 4.51 -4.22 8.26
C SER A 151 4.88 -2.94 7.48
N ARG A 152 3.89 -2.09 7.17
CA ARG A 152 4.08 -0.78 6.55
C ARG A 152 4.94 0.16 7.41
N ALA A 153 4.67 0.22 8.71
CA ALA A 153 5.39 1.09 9.63
C ALA A 153 6.87 0.68 9.78
N SER A 154 7.13 -0.62 9.91
CA SER A 154 8.48 -1.20 9.93
C SER A 154 9.21 -0.96 8.61
N PHE A 155 8.52 -1.09 7.47
CA PHE A 155 9.10 -0.77 6.17
C PHE A 155 9.53 0.70 6.09
N ASP A 156 8.62 1.62 6.45
CA ASP A 156 8.91 3.05 6.40
C ASP A 156 10.09 3.43 7.31
N LEU A 157 10.16 2.81 8.50
CA LEU A 157 11.25 2.99 9.45
C LEU A 157 12.60 2.53 8.86
N LEU A 158 12.66 1.29 8.35
CA LEU A 158 13.88 0.74 7.76
C LEU A 158 14.34 1.53 6.54
N ALA A 159 13.41 1.92 5.67
CA ALA A 159 13.70 2.71 4.48
C ALA A 159 14.23 4.11 4.83
N ARG A 160 13.59 4.80 5.77
CA ARG A 160 13.95 6.17 6.17
C ARG A 160 15.35 6.25 6.79
N HIS A 161 15.68 5.29 7.64
CA HIS A 161 16.98 5.20 8.31
C HIS A 161 18.02 4.45 7.47
N ARG A 162 17.65 3.95 6.29
CA ARG A 162 18.53 3.14 5.42
C ARG A 162 19.19 1.98 6.16
N ALA A 163 18.45 1.38 7.09
CA ALA A 163 18.95 0.30 7.94
C ALA A 163 19.07 -1.03 7.17
N VAL A 164 18.38 -1.13 6.03
CA VAL A 164 18.48 -2.23 5.06
C VAL A 164 18.66 -1.59 3.68
N ASP A 165 19.43 -2.24 2.81
CA ASP A 165 19.58 -1.76 1.44
C ASP A 165 18.22 -1.73 0.72
N ALA A 166 18.02 -0.71 -0.12
CA ALA A 166 16.74 -0.46 -0.77
C ALA A 166 16.28 -1.65 -1.64
N ARG A 167 17.23 -2.39 -2.23
CA ARG A 167 16.95 -3.56 -3.07
C ARG A 167 16.37 -4.70 -2.24
N THR A 168 17.03 -5.10 -1.16
CA THR A 168 16.57 -6.17 -0.26
C THR A 168 15.20 -5.83 0.32
N LEU A 169 14.99 -4.58 0.73
CA LEU A 169 13.72 -4.14 1.27
C LEU A 169 12.61 -4.16 0.21
N ALA A 170 12.89 -3.72 -1.03
CA ALA A 170 11.93 -3.77 -2.12
C ALA A 170 11.58 -5.20 -2.54
N LEU A 171 12.57 -6.09 -2.61
CA LEU A 171 12.35 -7.51 -2.89
C LEU A 171 11.45 -8.14 -1.83
N ALA A 172 11.71 -7.92 -0.54
CA ALA A 172 10.87 -8.46 0.54
C ALA A 172 9.41 -8.00 0.42
N ALA A 173 9.20 -6.71 0.21
CA ALA A 173 7.87 -6.13 0.04
C ALA A 173 7.12 -6.69 -1.18
N LEU A 174 7.78 -6.79 -2.34
CA LEU A 174 7.18 -7.30 -3.57
C LEU A 174 6.87 -8.80 -3.50
N HIS A 175 7.75 -9.60 -2.88
CA HIS A 175 7.53 -11.03 -2.70
C HIS A 175 6.38 -11.35 -1.73
N SER A 176 6.12 -10.47 -0.76
CA SER A 176 5.02 -10.67 0.19
C SER A 176 3.67 -10.85 -0.52
N ARG A 177 3.44 -10.13 -1.65
CA ARG A 177 2.17 -10.11 -2.42
C ARG A 177 0.91 -9.79 -1.61
N ARG A 178 1.03 -9.44 -0.33
CA ARG A 178 -0.08 -9.27 0.63
C ARG A 178 -0.64 -7.85 0.65
N ASP A 179 0.16 -6.88 0.22
CA ASP A 179 -0.16 -5.47 0.42
C ASP A 179 0.26 -4.60 -0.77
N VAL A 180 -0.73 -4.09 -1.51
CA VAL A 180 -0.50 -3.18 -2.64
C VAL A 180 0.19 -1.88 -2.21
N VAL A 181 -0.09 -1.37 -1.02
CA VAL A 181 0.50 -0.11 -0.53
C VAL A 181 1.97 -0.31 -0.22
N LEU A 182 2.31 -1.43 0.43
CA LEU A 182 3.69 -1.79 0.71
C LEU A 182 4.49 -1.99 -0.59
N ALA A 183 3.92 -2.69 -1.57
CA ALA A 183 4.54 -2.89 -2.87
C ALA A 183 4.78 -1.56 -3.61
N LEU A 184 3.85 -0.61 -3.55
CA LEU A 184 4.05 0.71 -4.14
C LEU A 184 5.12 1.52 -3.41
N ARG A 185 5.12 1.50 -2.07
CA ARG A 185 6.16 2.16 -1.26
C ARG A 185 7.55 1.56 -1.53
N ALA A 186 7.62 0.26 -1.76
CA ALA A 186 8.84 -0.42 -2.17
C ALA A 186 9.39 0.09 -3.50
N LEU A 187 8.53 0.26 -4.50
CA LEU A 187 8.93 0.85 -5.77
C LEU A 187 9.38 2.31 -5.62
N ASP A 188 8.67 3.09 -4.81
CA ASP A 188 9.00 4.51 -4.59
C ASP A 188 10.31 4.67 -3.81
N ALA A 189 10.58 3.80 -2.83
CA ALA A 189 11.83 3.80 -2.08
C ALA A 189 13.02 3.27 -2.89
N PHE A 190 12.77 2.36 -3.84
CA PHE A 190 13.80 1.79 -4.72
C PHE A 190 14.08 2.64 -5.96
N ALA A 191 13.15 3.52 -6.34
CA ALA A 191 13.23 4.32 -7.57
C ALA A 191 14.65 4.90 -7.78
N PRO A 192 15.34 4.54 -8.87
CA PRO A 192 16.70 4.98 -9.09
C PRO A 192 16.72 6.49 -9.20
N ARG A 193 17.82 7.09 -8.72
CA ARG A 193 18.09 8.49 -9.01
C ARG A 193 18.35 8.62 -10.51
N ALA A 194 17.91 9.73 -11.10
CA ALA A 194 17.99 9.94 -12.53
C ALA A 194 19.42 9.66 -13.04
N GLY A 195 19.56 8.71 -13.98
CA GLY A 195 20.83 8.31 -14.59
C GLY A 195 21.40 6.97 -14.13
N GLU A 196 20.86 6.32 -13.10
CA GLU A 196 21.38 5.05 -12.55
C GLU A 196 20.53 3.84 -13.00
N ALA A 197 20.54 3.53 -14.30
CA ALA A 197 19.93 2.29 -14.79
C ALA A 197 20.88 1.10 -14.54
N SER A 198 20.73 0.44 -13.37
CA SER A 198 21.49 -0.77 -13.05
C SER A 198 20.74 -2.04 -13.49
N PRO A 199 21.44 -3.14 -13.87
CA PRO A 199 20.82 -4.43 -14.15
C PRO A 199 19.96 -4.94 -13.00
N GLU A 200 20.36 -4.68 -11.76
CA GLU A 200 19.63 -5.09 -10.55
C GLU A 200 18.29 -4.36 -10.40
N ALA A 201 18.20 -3.13 -10.90
CA ALA A 201 16.95 -2.38 -10.94
C ALA A 201 15.94 -3.00 -11.91
N ARG A 202 16.43 -3.53 -13.04
CA ARG A 202 15.59 -4.23 -14.04
C ARG A 202 14.87 -5.41 -13.40
N ASP A 203 15.57 -6.24 -12.63
CA ASP A 203 14.99 -7.42 -11.99
C ASP A 203 13.84 -7.08 -11.03
N ILE A 204 13.96 -5.97 -10.30
CA ILE A 204 12.90 -5.49 -9.40
C ILE A 204 11.67 -5.05 -10.19
N TYR A 205 11.84 -4.30 -11.28
CA TYR A 205 10.69 -3.87 -12.09
C TYR A 205 10.05 -5.05 -12.82
N LEU A 206 10.82 -6.02 -13.30
CA LEU A 206 10.28 -7.26 -13.85
C LEU A 206 9.49 -8.06 -12.81
N LEU A 207 9.97 -8.15 -11.58
CA LEU A 207 9.23 -8.75 -10.47
C LEU A 207 7.91 -7.99 -10.21
N ALA A 208 7.95 -6.67 -10.21
CA ALA A 208 6.77 -5.82 -10.02
C ALA A 208 5.75 -5.96 -11.16
N MET A 209 6.20 -6.14 -12.40
CA MET A 209 5.35 -6.44 -13.56
C MET A 209 4.61 -7.78 -13.43
N ARG A 210 5.08 -8.70 -12.58
CA ARG A 210 4.38 -9.96 -12.25
C ARG A 210 3.36 -9.82 -11.12
N SER A 211 3.20 -8.63 -10.54
CA SER A 211 2.24 -8.38 -9.47
C SER A 211 0.80 -8.60 -9.92
N SER A 212 -0.04 -9.14 -9.03
CA SER A 212 -1.49 -9.20 -9.25
C SER A 212 -2.14 -7.81 -9.23
N TYR A 213 -1.49 -6.83 -8.59
CA TYR A 213 -1.99 -5.46 -8.47
C TYR A 213 -1.62 -4.64 -9.70
N GLY A 214 -2.63 -4.24 -10.47
CA GLY A 214 -2.43 -3.41 -11.67
C GLY A 214 -1.74 -2.07 -11.38
N ALA A 215 -1.97 -1.47 -10.21
CA ALA A 215 -1.29 -0.23 -9.81
C ALA A 215 0.23 -0.41 -9.66
N VAL A 216 0.69 -1.57 -9.17
CA VAL A 216 2.12 -1.88 -9.03
C VAL A 216 2.76 -2.04 -10.40
N ARG A 217 2.11 -2.77 -11.32
CA ARG A 217 2.57 -2.92 -12.70
C ARG A 217 2.64 -1.56 -13.42
N ALA A 218 1.58 -0.75 -13.29
CA ALA A 218 1.54 0.59 -13.86
C ALA A 218 2.64 1.52 -13.31
N ARG A 219 3.02 1.37 -12.03
CA ARG A 219 4.12 2.12 -11.41
C ARG A 219 5.50 1.65 -11.89
N ALA A 220 5.68 0.35 -12.12
CA ALA A 220 6.93 -0.23 -12.57
C ALA A 220 7.21 0.01 -14.06
N LEU A 221 6.16 0.05 -14.89
CA LEU A 221 6.29 0.11 -16.34
C LEU A 221 7.14 1.29 -16.84
N PRO A 222 6.93 2.56 -16.43
CA PRO A 222 7.71 3.68 -16.96
C PRO A 222 9.21 3.51 -16.73
N TRP A 223 9.60 2.94 -15.59
CA TRP A 223 10.99 2.63 -15.30
C TRP A 223 11.53 1.55 -16.22
N LEU A 224 10.79 0.46 -16.44
CA LEU A 224 11.19 -0.60 -17.35
C LEU A 224 11.37 -0.08 -18.80
N LEU A 225 10.45 0.78 -19.26
CA LEU A 225 10.50 1.37 -20.61
C LEU A 225 11.65 2.38 -20.79
N SER A 226 12.14 2.96 -19.71
CA SER A 226 13.30 3.88 -19.71
C SER A 226 14.65 3.17 -19.77
N MET A 227 14.68 1.86 -19.51
CA MET A 227 15.91 1.06 -19.52
C MET A 227 16.27 0.60 -20.94
N SER A 228 17.56 0.38 -21.20
CA SER A 228 18.01 -0.18 -22.48
C SER A 228 17.34 -1.53 -22.75
N PRO A 229 16.90 -1.79 -24.01
CA PRO A 229 16.25 -3.04 -24.39
C PRO A 229 17.11 -4.27 -24.09
N GLY A 230 16.43 -5.36 -23.72
CA GLY A 230 16.98 -6.71 -23.61
C GLY A 230 15.84 -7.72 -23.59
N ASP A 231 16.07 -8.93 -24.08
CA ASP A 231 15.03 -9.89 -24.48
C ASP A 231 13.97 -10.17 -23.39
N VAL A 232 14.40 -10.33 -22.13
CA VAL A 232 13.50 -10.63 -21.01
C VAL A 232 12.59 -9.44 -20.67
N ALA A 233 13.09 -8.21 -20.84
CA ALA A 233 12.29 -7.01 -20.64
C ALA A 233 11.30 -6.81 -21.79
N GLU A 234 11.73 -7.11 -23.02
CA GLU A 234 10.89 -7.02 -24.21
C GLU A 234 9.66 -7.93 -24.10
N GLN A 235 9.83 -9.19 -23.71
CA GLN A 235 8.69 -10.10 -23.55
C GLN A 235 7.73 -9.61 -22.46
N ALA A 236 8.23 -9.10 -21.33
CA ALA A 236 7.38 -8.55 -20.27
C ALA A 236 6.59 -7.31 -20.74
N VAL A 237 7.20 -6.48 -21.59
CA VAL A 237 6.55 -5.33 -22.22
C VAL A 237 5.47 -5.80 -23.20
N ILE A 238 5.77 -6.78 -24.07
CA ILE A 238 4.79 -7.38 -25.00
C ILE A 238 3.61 -7.99 -24.24
N ASP A 239 3.85 -8.75 -23.17
CA ASP A 239 2.79 -9.36 -22.35
C ASP A 239 1.85 -8.30 -21.75
N ALA A 240 2.38 -7.12 -21.43
CA ALA A 240 1.64 -5.98 -20.88
C ALA A 240 0.73 -5.28 -21.92
N LEU A 241 0.79 -5.62 -23.21
CA LEU A 241 -0.23 -5.23 -24.20
C LEU A 241 -1.62 -5.78 -23.85
N LEU A 242 -1.69 -6.84 -23.04
CA LEU A 242 -2.94 -7.44 -22.57
C LEU A 242 -3.20 -7.18 -21.08
N ASP A 243 -2.53 -6.18 -20.47
CA ASP A 243 -2.70 -5.84 -19.06
C ASP A 243 -4.16 -5.51 -18.72
N SER A 244 -4.61 -5.81 -17.50
CA SER A 244 -5.96 -5.44 -17.05
C SER A 244 -6.16 -3.92 -16.98
N GLN A 245 -5.11 -3.15 -16.71
CA GLN A 245 -5.15 -1.68 -16.66
C GLN A 245 -4.96 -1.08 -18.05
N SER A 246 -5.92 -0.24 -18.48
CA SER A 246 -5.86 0.43 -19.78
C SER A 246 -4.68 1.36 -19.94
N GLY A 247 -4.32 2.11 -18.89
CA GLY A 247 -3.17 3.02 -18.91
C GLY A 247 -1.85 2.29 -19.24
N THR A 248 -1.62 1.13 -18.62
CA THR A 248 -0.47 0.27 -18.91
C THR A 248 -0.47 -0.15 -20.37
N ARG A 249 -1.60 -0.65 -20.90
CA ARG A 249 -1.70 -1.08 -22.30
C ARG A 249 -1.40 0.06 -23.28
N ILE A 250 -1.94 1.25 -23.03
CA ILE A 250 -1.74 2.43 -23.90
C ILE A 250 -0.26 2.84 -23.92
N ALA A 251 0.38 2.91 -22.75
CA ALA A 251 1.78 3.27 -22.64
C ALA A 251 2.70 2.27 -23.36
N VAL A 252 2.46 0.96 -23.17
CA VAL A 252 3.18 -0.12 -23.84
C VAL A 252 2.98 -0.05 -25.36
N ALA A 253 1.74 0.09 -25.83
CA ALA A 253 1.46 0.15 -27.25
C ALA A 253 2.14 1.36 -27.92
N ALA A 254 2.16 2.52 -27.26
CA ALA A 254 2.88 3.69 -27.75
C ALA A 254 4.39 3.43 -27.83
N TYR A 255 4.99 2.83 -26.80
CA TYR A 255 6.40 2.47 -26.78
C TYR A 255 6.75 1.50 -27.92
N LEU A 256 6.04 0.37 -28.03
CA LEU A 256 6.30 -0.66 -29.03
C LEU A 256 6.09 -0.15 -30.47
N ARG A 257 5.11 0.73 -30.69
CA ARG A 257 4.93 1.39 -31.99
C ARG A 257 6.17 2.21 -32.38
N ASN A 258 6.74 2.94 -31.42
CA ASN A 258 7.94 3.75 -31.66
C ASN A 258 9.19 2.91 -31.92
N THR A 259 9.21 1.64 -31.51
CA THR A 259 10.28 0.68 -31.82
C THR A 259 10.02 -0.11 -33.10
N GLY A 260 8.95 0.19 -33.85
CA GLY A 260 8.62 -0.49 -35.11
C GLY A 260 7.89 -1.83 -34.94
N PHE A 261 7.40 -2.15 -33.75
CA PHE A 261 6.65 -3.38 -33.50
C PHE A 261 5.27 -3.34 -34.17
N ASP A 262 4.93 -4.38 -34.94
CA ASP A 262 3.63 -4.50 -35.58
C ASP A 262 2.53 -4.94 -34.60
N LEU A 263 1.91 -3.96 -33.95
CA LEU A 263 0.79 -4.16 -33.04
C LEU A 263 -0.40 -4.85 -33.72
N ARG A 264 -0.68 -4.53 -34.98
CA ARG A 264 -1.85 -5.06 -35.71
C ARG A 264 -1.67 -6.55 -35.94
N ALA A 265 -0.52 -6.95 -36.49
CA ALA A 265 -0.18 -8.36 -36.70
C ALA A 265 -0.17 -9.13 -35.38
N HIS A 266 0.41 -8.56 -34.32
CA HIS A 266 0.46 -9.21 -33.00
C HIS A 266 -0.94 -9.51 -32.45
N TYR A 267 -1.83 -8.52 -32.35
CA TYR A 267 -3.17 -8.75 -31.81
C TYR A 267 -4.01 -9.68 -32.68
N ARG A 268 -3.91 -9.59 -34.00
CA ARG A 268 -4.59 -10.52 -34.92
C ARG A 268 -4.08 -11.95 -34.73
N GLY A 269 -2.76 -12.14 -34.60
CA GLY A 269 -2.15 -13.42 -34.33
C GLY A 269 -2.70 -14.07 -33.05
N LEU A 270 -2.82 -13.30 -31.96
CA LEU A 270 -3.41 -13.77 -30.71
C LEU A 270 -4.87 -14.22 -30.86
N LEU A 271 -5.65 -13.45 -31.62
CA LEU A 271 -7.07 -13.73 -31.87
C LEU A 271 -7.28 -14.97 -32.74
N VAL A 272 -6.44 -15.15 -33.76
CA VAL A 272 -6.46 -16.33 -34.64
C VAL A 272 -6.00 -17.58 -33.89
N ALA A 273 -4.95 -17.49 -33.07
CA ALA A 273 -4.47 -18.61 -32.28
C ALA A 273 -5.53 -19.11 -31.28
N GLY A 274 -6.30 -18.18 -30.68
CA GLY A 274 -7.44 -18.53 -29.83
C GLY A 274 -7.09 -19.27 -28.53
N THR A 275 -5.80 -19.33 -28.16
CA THR A 275 -5.29 -20.09 -27.00
C THR A 275 -5.49 -19.37 -25.67
N LEU A 276 -5.75 -18.06 -25.70
CA LEU A 276 -5.92 -17.25 -24.50
C LEU A 276 -7.37 -17.31 -23.96
N PRO A 277 -7.57 -17.06 -22.65
CA PRO A 277 -8.91 -16.93 -22.08
C PRO A 277 -9.74 -15.84 -22.79
N ALA A 278 -11.04 -16.07 -22.95
CA ALA A 278 -11.94 -15.17 -23.68
C ALA A 278 -11.88 -13.70 -23.24
N ARG A 279 -11.59 -13.42 -21.96
CA ARG A 279 -11.40 -12.04 -21.47
C ARG A 279 -10.14 -11.39 -22.04
N ARG A 280 -9.02 -12.11 -22.14
CA ARG A 280 -7.77 -11.59 -22.74
C ARG A 280 -7.91 -11.43 -24.25
N LEU A 281 -8.58 -12.38 -24.93
CA LEU A 281 -8.91 -12.24 -26.35
C LEU A 281 -9.83 -11.03 -26.59
N ALA A 282 -10.81 -10.79 -25.72
CA ALA A 282 -11.65 -9.59 -25.81
C ALA A 282 -10.84 -8.29 -25.66
N THR A 283 -9.83 -8.26 -24.78
CA THR A 283 -8.89 -7.14 -24.70
C THR A 283 -8.12 -6.97 -26.01
N ALA A 284 -7.56 -8.05 -26.58
CA ALA A 284 -6.86 -8.00 -27.86
C ALA A 284 -7.76 -7.47 -28.99
N LEU A 285 -9.01 -7.93 -29.06
CA LEU A 285 -9.99 -7.47 -30.05
C LEU A 285 -10.31 -5.98 -29.92
N MET A 286 -10.47 -5.49 -28.69
CA MET A 286 -10.63 -4.06 -28.44
C MET A 286 -9.38 -3.28 -28.85
N SER A 287 -8.17 -3.82 -28.60
CA SER A 287 -6.93 -3.19 -29.02
C SER A 287 -6.79 -3.11 -30.54
N VAL A 288 -7.23 -4.12 -31.31
CA VAL A 288 -7.30 -4.04 -32.78
C VAL A 288 -8.23 -2.88 -33.19
N ALA A 289 -9.42 -2.80 -32.59
CA ALA A 289 -10.36 -1.73 -32.91
C ALA A 289 -9.84 -0.33 -32.54
N ASP A 290 -9.00 -0.22 -31.49
CA ASP A 290 -8.36 1.03 -31.08
C ASP A 290 -7.29 1.52 -32.08
N LEU A 291 -6.77 0.63 -32.95
CA LEU A 291 -5.87 1.02 -34.05
C LEU A 291 -6.61 1.71 -35.20
N ARG A 292 -7.95 1.60 -35.26
CA ARG A 292 -8.84 2.26 -36.23
C ARG A 292 -8.52 1.98 -37.71
N ASP A 293 -7.97 0.81 -37.98
CA ASP A 293 -7.77 0.34 -39.35
C ASP A 293 -9.10 -0.20 -39.92
N VAL A 294 -9.58 0.40 -41.00
CA VAL A 294 -10.88 0.07 -41.61
C VAL A 294 -10.87 -1.33 -42.21
N ASP A 295 -9.70 -1.84 -42.61
CA ASP A 295 -9.54 -3.18 -43.17
C ASP A 295 -9.76 -4.28 -42.12
N ASP A 296 -9.69 -3.94 -40.82
CA ASP A 296 -9.99 -4.88 -39.73
C ASP A 296 -11.49 -5.01 -39.45
N LEU A 297 -12.34 -4.22 -40.10
CA LEU A 297 -13.79 -4.22 -39.85
C LEU A 297 -14.45 -5.61 -40.07
N PRO A 298 -14.24 -6.31 -41.22
CA PRO A 298 -14.83 -7.64 -41.42
C PRO A 298 -14.34 -8.66 -40.37
N PHE A 299 -13.06 -8.55 -39.99
CA PHE A 299 -12.46 -9.41 -38.98
C PHE A 299 -13.10 -9.20 -37.60
N ILE A 300 -13.28 -7.94 -37.19
CA ILE A 300 -13.93 -7.58 -35.92
C ILE A 300 -15.42 -8.00 -35.91
N GLN A 301 -16.13 -7.81 -37.03
CA GLN A 301 -17.52 -8.22 -37.17
C GLN A 301 -17.70 -9.74 -36.98
N GLY A 302 -16.74 -10.57 -37.41
CA GLY A 302 -16.76 -12.01 -37.20
C GLY A 302 -16.90 -12.43 -35.72
N PHE A 303 -16.36 -11.64 -34.79
CA PHE A 303 -16.45 -11.93 -33.36
C PHE A 303 -17.82 -11.60 -32.73
N THR A 304 -18.69 -10.87 -33.43
CA THR A 304 -20.05 -10.57 -32.93
C THR A 304 -20.92 -11.82 -32.77
N ALA A 305 -20.60 -12.89 -33.51
CA ALA A 305 -21.25 -14.20 -33.43
C ALA A 305 -20.54 -15.19 -32.49
N SER A 306 -19.45 -14.79 -31.81
CA SER A 306 -18.67 -15.69 -30.93
C SER A 306 -19.55 -16.36 -29.86
N PRO A 307 -19.34 -17.63 -29.48
CA PRO A 307 -20.07 -18.23 -28.35
C PRO A 307 -19.67 -17.59 -27.01
N ALA A 308 -18.49 -16.97 -26.90
CA ALA A 308 -18.02 -16.32 -25.69
C ALA A 308 -18.58 -14.89 -25.57
N ALA A 309 -19.35 -14.64 -24.51
CA ALA A 309 -19.97 -13.33 -24.27
C ALA A 309 -18.98 -12.14 -24.23
N PRO A 310 -17.78 -12.25 -23.62
CA PRO A 310 -16.79 -11.16 -23.65
C PRO A 310 -16.36 -10.79 -25.08
N LEU A 311 -16.14 -11.79 -25.94
CA LEU A 311 -15.71 -11.59 -27.33
C LEU A 311 -16.82 -10.98 -28.18
N ARG A 312 -18.07 -11.45 -28.03
CA ARG A 312 -19.21 -10.81 -28.71
C ARG A 312 -19.32 -9.35 -28.37
N ARG A 313 -19.26 -9.02 -27.07
CA ARG A 313 -19.34 -7.64 -26.60
C ARG A 313 -18.21 -6.79 -27.17
N ALA A 314 -16.98 -7.30 -27.15
CA ALA A 314 -15.84 -6.61 -27.73
C ALA A 314 -15.99 -6.43 -29.25
N GLY A 315 -16.51 -7.42 -29.98
CA GLY A 315 -16.79 -7.30 -31.42
C GLY A 315 -17.77 -6.17 -31.73
N TYR A 316 -18.89 -6.08 -30.99
CA TYR A 316 -19.85 -4.99 -31.18
C TYR A 316 -19.27 -3.62 -30.83
N LEU A 317 -18.53 -3.51 -29.72
CA LEU A 317 -17.90 -2.25 -29.32
C LEU A 317 -16.80 -1.83 -30.29
N GLY A 318 -16.02 -2.79 -30.80
CA GLY A 318 -14.99 -2.56 -31.81
C GLY A 318 -15.58 -2.10 -33.13
N TRP A 319 -16.67 -2.74 -33.59
CA TRP A 319 -17.40 -2.29 -34.78
C TRP A 319 -17.89 -0.85 -34.60
N LEU A 320 -18.56 -0.52 -33.49
CA LEU A 320 -19.02 0.84 -33.21
C LEU A 320 -17.86 1.86 -33.20
N ARG A 321 -16.66 1.44 -32.80
CA ARG A 321 -15.47 2.32 -32.74
C ARG A 321 -14.88 2.63 -34.12
N ILE A 322 -14.91 1.68 -35.05
CA ILE A 322 -14.40 1.87 -36.42
C ILE A 322 -15.46 2.51 -37.34
N ALA A 323 -16.69 2.02 -37.27
CA ALA A 323 -17.79 2.43 -38.16
C ALA A 323 -19.06 2.76 -37.34
N PRO A 324 -19.10 3.92 -36.66
CA PRO A 324 -20.18 4.27 -35.73
C PRO A 324 -21.56 4.37 -36.40
N HIS A 325 -21.61 4.87 -37.64
CA HIS A 325 -22.86 5.02 -38.38
C HIS A 325 -23.48 3.67 -38.80
N ASP A 326 -22.64 2.69 -39.15
CA ASP A 326 -23.10 1.36 -39.61
C ASP A 326 -23.49 0.43 -38.44
N ALA A 327 -22.84 0.60 -37.29
CA ALA A 327 -23.06 -0.27 -36.13
C ALA A 327 -24.40 -0.01 -35.42
N THR A 328 -24.96 1.19 -35.53
CA THR A 328 -26.14 1.62 -34.74
C THR A 328 -27.41 0.83 -35.09
N SER A 329 -27.60 0.50 -36.36
CA SER A 329 -28.71 -0.34 -36.85
C SER A 329 -28.59 -1.80 -36.37
N SER A 330 -27.35 -2.30 -36.29
CA SER A 330 -27.03 -3.68 -35.89
C SER A 330 -27.05 -3.90 -34.36
N LEU A 331 -26.64 -2.90 -33.57
CA LEU A 331 -26.70 -2.92 -32.10
C LEU A 331 -28.14 -3.00 -31.57
N THR A 332 -29.08 -2.33 -32.24
CA THR A 332 -30.51 -2.40 -31.91
C THR A 332 -31.07 -3.81 -32.07
N ARG A 333 -30.53 -4.58 -33.03
CA ARG A 333 -30.85 -5.99 -33.28
C ARG A 333 -30.15 -6.91 -32.26
N ALA A 334 -28.91 -6.61 -31.88
CA ALA A 334 -28.13 -7.37 -30.89
C ALA A 334 -28.69 -7.28 -29.47
N ARG A 335 -29.14 -6.09 -29.03
CA ARG A 335 -29.80 -5.90 -27.72
C ARG A 335 -31.04 -6.77 -27.53
N ARG A 336 -31.75 -7.10 -28.61
CA ARG A 336 -32.91 -8.02 -28.56
C ARG A 336 -32.49 -9.48 -28.38
N ASN A 337 -31.28 -9.85 -28.81
CA ASN A 337 -30.77 -11.23 -28.74
C ASN A 337 -29.99 -11.54 -27.46
N THR A 338 -29.33 -10.56 -26.82
CA THR A 338 -28.58 -10.79 -25.56
C THR A 338 -29.46 -10.97 -24.33
N CYS A 339 -30.74 -10.59 -24.37
CA CYS A 339 -31.72 -10.89 -23.32
C CYS A 339 -32.31 -12.30 -23.40
N ARG A 340 -32.03 -13.07 -24.47
CA ARG A 340 -32.40 -14.48 -24.55
C ARG A 340 -31.28 -15.34 -23.97
N ARG A 341 -31.52 -15.90 -22.79
CA ARG A 341 -30.75 -17.02 -22.25
C ARG A 341 -30.71 -18.10 -23.34
N PRO A 342 -29.56 -18.67 -23.71
CA PRO A 342 -29.54 -19.76 -24.68
C PRO A 342 -30.43 -20.89 -24.14
N PRO A 343 -31.26 -21.54 -24.98
CA PRO A 343 -32.01 -22.71 -24.55
C PRO A 343 -31.03 -23.75 -23.99
N ALA A 344 -31.41 -24.38 -22.87
CA ALA A 344 -30.63 -25.47 -22.30
C ALA A 344 -30.43 -26.53 -23.38
N GLY A 345 -29.20 -26.67 -23.87
CA GLY A 345 -28.85 -27.71 -24.83
C GLY A 345 -29.00 -29.09 -24.20
N PRO A 346 -29.36 -30.13 -24.98
CA PRO A 346 -29.46 -31.48 -24.47
C PRO A 346 -28.08 -31.97 -23.97
N PRO A 347 -28.05 -32.94 -23.03
CA PRO A 347 -26.81 -33.42 -22.41
C PRO A 347 -25.85 -33.95 -23.48
N SER A 348 -24.59 -33.56 -23.35
CA SER A 348 -23.51 -33.94 -24.27
C SER A 348 -23.40 -35.46 -24.39
N LYS A 349 -23.58 -35.97 -25.61
CA LYS A 349 -23.12 -37.32 -25.95
C LYS A 349 -21.59 -37.33 -25.88
N ARG A 350 -21.07 -38.29 -25.11
CA ARG A 350 -19.65 -38.64 -25.02
C ARG A 350 -19.08 -38.86 -26.44
N TRP A 351 -17.90 -38.31 -26.67
CA TRP A 351 -17.07 -38.66 -27.83
C TRP A 351 -16.59 -40.11 -27.69
N PRO A 352 -16.55 -40.90 -28.78
CA PRO A 352 -15.98 -42.25 -28.75
C PRO A 352 -14.45 -42.16 -28.73
N ALA A 353 -13.84 -42.97 -27.86
CA ALA A 353 -12.41 -43.23 -27.89
C ALA A 353 -12.07 -43.94 -29.22
N SER A 354 -11.15 -43.36 -29.98
CA SER A 354 -10.53 -44.00 -31.14
C SER A 354 -9.59 -45.11 -30.67
N VAL A 355 -9.93 -46.33 -31.06
CA VAL A 355 -9.05 -47.49 -31.17
C VAL A 355 -8.15 -47.27 -32.39
N HIS A 356 -6.84 -47.50 -32.26
CA HIS A 356 -6.01 -48.31 -33.16
C HIS A 356 -4.52 -48.13 -32.88
N GLY A 357 -3.78 -49.25 -32.96
CA GLY A 357 -2.34 -49.30 -33.21
C GLY A 357 -1.55 -49.92 -32.09
#